data_AF-A0A094I8Q4-F1
#
_entry.id   AF-A0A094I8Q4-F1
#
_cell.length_a   1.000
_cell.length_b   1.000
_cell.length_c   1.000
_cell.angle_alpha   90.00
_cell.angle_beta   90.00
_cell.angle_gamma   90.00
#
_symmetry.space_group_name_H-M   'P 1'
#
loop_
_entity.id
_entity.type
_entity.pdbx_description
1 polymer ?
#
loop_
_entity_poly.entity_id
_entity_poly.type
_entity_poly.pdbx_seq_one_letter_code
_entity_poly.pdbx_strand_id
1 'polypeptide(L)'
;GKAARERRGDENEKDPNRLDERGHLFAGYFFPYPETQWGRRGDGYVSTISDDPPQLNWIYVDKNTYEMKYGLRVQAQGNIVGPWNCTPIDKRLTLEGWEGFTVAEEEENVWALYFDRDDDGLERKVKPSKRIMEIELIRKEMRISKDELDMAEQEEELRKGDDEGDNKKDRGENETDSEKEAQKNKEV
;
A
#
# COMPACT_ATOMS: atom_id res chain seq x y z
N GLY A 1 -13.17 -10.81 -17.69
CA GLY A 1 -13.41 -11.53 -18.96
C GLY A 1 -12.20 -12.39 -19.34
N LYS A 2 -12.36 -13.42 -20.17
CA LYS A 2 -11.30 -14.37 -20.59
C LYS A 2 -9.98 -13.68 -21.02
N ALA A 3 -10.06 -12.51 -21.66
CA ALA A 3 -8.90 -11.71 -22.08
C ALA A 3 -8.05 -11.13 -20.93
N ALA A 4 -8.62 -10.90 -19.74
CA ALA A 4 -7.86 -10.47 -18.54
C ALA A 4 -7.17 -11.65 -17.83
N ARG A 5 -7.57 -12.89 -18.16
CA ARG A 5 -7.02 -14.13 -17.62
C ARG A 5 -5.93 -14.71 -18.53
N GLU A 6 -6.00 -14.46 -19.83
CA GLU A 6 -4.95 -14.81 -20.80
C GLU A 6 -3.79 -13.79 -20.80
N ARG A 7 -4.04 -12.48 -20.55
CA ARG A 7 -2.99 -11.45 -20.55
C ARG A 7 -2.17 -11.33 -19.26
N ARG A 8 -2.73 -11.72 -18.11
CA ARG A 8 -1.96 -11.92 -16.85
C ARG A 8 -1.06 -13.17 -16.89
N GLY A 9 -1.10 -13.93 -17.98
CA GLY A 9 -0.16 -15.03 -18.24
C GLY A 9 1.23 -14.56 -18.67
N ASP A 10 1.33 -13.39 -19.31
CA ASP A 10 2.61 -12.85 -19.82
C ASP A 10 3.35 -11.96 -18.79
N GLU A 11 2.64 -11.33 -17.84
CA GLU A 11 3.25 -10.63 -16.69
C GLU A 11 3.86 -11.61 -15.66
N ASN A 12 3.58 -12.90 -15.82
CA ASN A 12 4.16 -13.99 -15.05
C ASN A 12 5.43 -14.54 -15.71
N GLU A 13 6.06 -13.79 -16.61
CA GLU A 13 7.47 -13.99 -16.91
C GLU A 13 8.24 -13.72 -15.62
N LYS A 14 8.46 -14.80 -14.85
CA LYS A 14 9.20 -14.83 -13.58
C LYS A 14 10.30 -13.79 -13.65
N ASP A 15 10.20 -12.72 -12.86
CA ASP A 15 11.28 -11.73 -12.77
C ASP A 15 12.58 -12.53 -12.66
N PRO A 16 13.49 -12.42 -13.65
CA PRO A 16 14.66 -13.28 -13.70
C PRO A 16 15.56 -13.11 -12.47
N ASN A 17 15.34 -12.06 -11.67
CA ASN A 17 16.00 -11.81 -10.40
C ASN A 17 15.21 -12.30 -9.18
N ARG A 18 14.03 -12.90 -9.36
CA ARG A 18 13.23 -13.45 -8.27
C ARG A 18 13.94 -14.70 -7.72
N LEU A 19 14.64 -14.50 -6.62
CA LEU A 19 15.48 -15.52 -5.99
C LEU A 19 14.67 -16.70 -5.41
N ASP A 20 13.40 -16.49 -5.04
CA ASP A 20 12.49 -17.57 -4.66
C ASP A 20 11.03 -17.34 -5.10
N GLU A 21 10.28 -18.42 -5.32
CA GLU A 21 8.84 -18.35 -5.65
C GLU A 21 7.97 -18.12 -4.40
N ARG A 22 8.58 -17.87 -3.23
CA ARG A 22 7.84 -17.83 -1.96
C ARG A 22 7.39 -16.40 -1.68
N GLY A 23 6.15 -16.27 -1.21
CA GLY A 23 5.59 -15.00 -0.77
C GLY A 23 5.18 -14.03 -1.88
N HIS A 24 4.57 -12.93 -1.47
CA HIS A 24 4.20 -11.82 -2.34
C HIS A 24 5.34 -10.78 -2.35
N LEU A 25 5.73 -10.28 -3.52
CA LEU A 25 6.81 -9.30 -3.63
C LEU A 25 6.39 -7.96 -3.04
N PHE A 26 7.31 -7.28 -2.38
CA PHE A 26 7.02 -5.97 -1.83
C PHE A 26 6.62 -4.97 -2.96
N ALA A 27 5.46 -4.34 -2.82
CA ALA A 27 4.93 -3.35 -3.76
C ALA A 27 4.45 -2.11 -2.99
N GLY A 28 5.40 -1.22 -2.70
CA GLY A 28 5.22 -0.12 -1.76
C GLY A 28 4.54 1.13 -2.34
N TYR A 29 3.63 1.71 -1.56
CA TYR A 29 2.97 3.00 -1.84
C TYR A 29 2.97 3.89 -0.60
N PHE A 30 3.06 5.20 -0.81
CA PHE A 30 2.93 6.20 0.26
C PHE A 30 1.48 6.66 0.38
N PHE A 31 0.92 6.59 1.58
CA PHE A 31 -0.47 6.97 1.87
C PHE A 31 -0.52 7.82 3.14
N PRO A 32 -1.34 8.88 3.18
CA PRO A 32 -1.54 9.65 4.41
C PRO A 32 -1.97 8.74 5.56
N TYR A 33 -1.19 8.73 6.65
CA TYR A 33 -1.56 7.94 7.83
C TYR A 33 -2.58 8.73 8.67
N PRO A 34 -3.71 8.13 9.08
CA PRO A 34 -4.76 8.83 9.80
C PRO A 34 -4.25 9.53 11.08
N GLU A 35 -4.83 10.69 11.39
CA GLU A 35 -4.58 11.42 12.65
C GLU A 35 -3.12 11.88 12.85
N THR A 36 -2.32 11.92 11.78
CA THR A 36 -0.95 12.43 11.81
C THR A 36 -0.86 13.86 11.28
N GLN A 37 0.14 14.60 11.75
CA GLN A 37 0.45 15.98 11.31
C GLN A 37 1.88 16.06 10.75
N TRP A 38 2.27 15.09 9.93
CA TRP A 38 3.61 15.04 9.37
C TRP A 38 3.81 16.07 8.25
N GLY A 39 2.79 16.33 7.44
CA GLY A 39 2.85 17.26 6.33
C GLY A 39 3.97 16.86 5.36
N ARG A 40 4.83 17.81 4.98
CA ARG A 40 5.95 17.55 4.06
C ARG A 40 7.05 16.62 4.61
N ARG A 41 6.97 16.20 5.87
CA ARG A 41 7.97 15.28 6.45
C ARG A 41 7.82 13.85 5.91
N GLY A 42 6.63 13.46 5.50
CA GLY A 42 6.37 12.14 4.92
C GLY A 42 4.99 11.61 5.27
N ASP A 43 4.76 10.36 4.86
CA ASP A 43 3.47 9.69 4.89
C ASP A 43 3.56 8.34 5.63
N GLY A 44 2.45 7.62 5.71
CA GLY A 44 2.48 6.19 6.01
C GLY A 44 2.90 5.40 4.78
N TYR A 45 3.24 4.12 4.98
CA TYR A 45 3.67 3.24 3.90
C TYR A 45 2.83 1.98 3.88
N VAL A 46 2.41 1.54 2.70
CA VAL A 46 1.59 0.35 2.50
C VAL A 46 2.21 -0.53 1.42
N SER A 47 1.92 -1.83 1.47
CA SER A 47 2.22 -2.76 0.38
C SER A 47 1.00 -3.62 0.08
N THR A 48 0.87 -4.06 -1.18
CA THR A 48 0.02 -5.22 -1.45
C THR A 48 0.63 -6.47 -0.80
N ILE A 49 -0.24 -7.41 -0.42
CA ILE A 49 0.12 -8.70 0.19
C ILE A 49 -0.45 -9.91 -0.58
N SER A 50 -1.22 -9.63 -1.63
CA SER A 50 -1.87 -10.60 -2.52
C SER A 50 -2.05 -9.90 -3.87
N ASP A 51 -1.92 -10.64 -4.98
CA ASP A 51 -2.11 -10.11 -6.33
C ASP A 51 -3.60 -10.08 -6.73
N ASP A 52 -4.38 -11.10 -6.33
CA ASP A 52 -5.80 -11.22 -6.68
C ASP A 52 -6.62 -11.94 -5.58
N PRO A 53 -7.50 -11.24 -4.83
CA PRO A 53 -7.70 -9.79 -4.90
C PRO A 53 -6.49 -9.03 -4.30
N PRO A 54 -6.18 -7.84 -4.82
CA PRO A 54 -5.16 -7.00 -4.23
C PRO A 54 -5.61 -6.52 -2.85
N GLN A 55 -4.82 -6.84 -1.83
CA GLN A 55 -5.06 -6.39 -0.46
C GLN A 55 -3.87 -5.58 0.03
N LEU A 56 -4.15 -4.38 0.53
CA LEU A 56 -3.15 -3.48 1.11
C LEU A 56 -3.02 -3.69 2.62
N ASN A 57 -1.78 -3.74 3.10
CA ASN A 57 -1.43 -3.68 4.51
C ASN A 57 -0.47 -2.52 4.77
N TRP A 58 -0.57 -1.92 5.96
CA TRP A 58 0.39 -0.94 6.44
C TRP A 58 1.71 -1.62 6.74
N ILE A 59 2.80 -0.95 6.37
CA ILE A 59 4.17 -1.29 6.75
C ILE A 59 4.52 -0.46 7.98
N TYR A 60 5.05 -1.13 9.00
CA TYR A 60 5.40 -0.52 10.26
C TYR A 60 6.57 -1.25 10.91
N VAL A 61 7.25 -0.57 11.83
CA VAL A 61 8.29 -1.18 12.65
C VAL A 61 7.70 -1.48 14.02
N ASP A 62 7.78 -2.73 14.45
CA ASP A 62 7.36 -3.15 15.79
C ASP A 62 8.20 -2.39 16.84
N LYS A 63 7.56 -1.63 17.72
CA LYS A 63 8.30 -0.78 18.68
C LYS A 63 9.14 -1.57 19.68
N ASN A 64 8.80 -2.84 19.90
CA ASN A 64 9.46 -3.66 20.90
C ASN A 64 10.65 -4.39 20.29
N THR A 65 10.52 -4.92 19.08
CA THR A 65 11.56 -5.74 18.41
C THR A 65 12.34 -5.01 17.32
N TYR A 66 11.84 -3.87 16.84
CA TYR A 66 12.38 -3.14 15.69
C TYR A 66 12.35 -3.90 14.36
N GLU A 67 11.67 -5.03 14.33
CA GLU A 67 11.40 -5.78 13.10
C GLU A 67 10.38 -5.03 12.24
N MET A 68 10.63 -4.96 10.94
CA MET A 68 9.66 -4.44 9.98
C MET A 68 8.56 -5.47 9.72
N LYS A 69 7.33 -5.07 9.97
CA LYS A 69 6.13 -5.90 9.85
C LYS A 69 5.11 -5.22 8.95
N TYR A 70 4.10 -6.00 8.61
CA TYR A 70 2.94 -5.52 7.87
C TYR A 70 1.64 -5.99 8.50
N GLY A 71 0.56 -5.24 8.31
CA GLY A 71 -0.75 -5.62 8.82
C GLY A 71 -1.83 -4.57 8.66
N LEU A 72 -3.01 -4.87 9.20
CA LEU A 72 -4.13 -3.94 9.25
C LEU A 72 -3.81 -2.75 10.15
N ARG A 73 -4.56 -1.65 10.01
CA ARG A 73 -4.38 -0.43 10.80
C ARG A 73 -4.35 -0.70 12.31
N VAL A 74 -5.23 -1.58 12.79
CA VAL A 74 -5.31 -1.93 14.22
C VAL A 74 -4.07 -2.64 14.76
N GLN A 75 -3.31 -3.33 13.90
CA GLN A 75 -2.05 -3.99 14.25
C GLN A 75 -0.87 -3.01 14.16
N ALA A 76 -0.91 -2.11 13.18
CA ALA A 76 0.09 -1.07 13.01
C ALA A 76 -0.02 0.03 14.09
N GLN A 77 -1.23 0.30 14.59
CA GLN A 77 -1.46 1.34 15.58
C GLN A 77 -0.68 1.07 16.88
N GLY A 78 0.05 2.08 17.35
CA GLY A 78 0.88 1.98 18.55
C GLY A 78 2.29 1.41 18.31
N ASN A 79 2.62 1.07 17.06
CA ASN A 79 3.96 0.81 16.57
C ASN A 79 4.51 2.04 15.81
N ILE A 80 5.71 1.93 15.25
CA ILE A 80 6.35 3.02 14.49
C ILE A 80 5.86 2.93 13.04
N VAL A 81 4.96 3.82 12.66
CA VAL A 81 4.23 3.78 11.38
C VAL A 81 4.71 4.82 10.36
N GLY A 82 5.71 5.63 10.72
CA GLY A 82 6.20 6.73 9.91
C GLY A 82 6.72 7.90 10.76
N PRO A 83 7.03 9.05 10.13
CA PRO A 83 6.83 9.31 8.71
C PRO A 83 7.83 8.52 7.84
N TRP A 84 7.31 7.90 6.79
CA TRP A 84 8.11 7.33 5.71
C TRP A 84 8.31 8.37 4.61
N ASN A 85 9.51 8.39 4.03
CA ASN A 85 9.84 9.26 2.91
C ASN A 85 10.99 8.67 2.11
N CYS A 86 11.38 9.33 1.02
CA CYS A 86 12.61 9.03 0.30
C CYS A 86 13.52 10.26 0.25
N THR A 87 14.84 10.05 0.21
CA THR A 87 15.77 11.12 -0.12
C THR A 87 15.47 11.67 -1.51
N PRO A 88 15.60 13.00 -1.71
CA PRO A 88 15.14 13.65 -2.94
C PRO A 88 15.93 13.21 -4.18
N ILE A 89 17.23 12.92 -4.00
CA ILE A 89 18.18 12.61 -5.07
C ILE A 89 18.18 11.11 -5.35
N ASP A 90 18.69 10.31 -4.42
CA ASP A 90 18.95 8.88 -4.65
C ASP A 90 17.74 7.97 -4.37
N LYS A 91 16.61 8.55 -3.96
CA LYS A 91 15.38 7.82 -3.63
C LYS A 91 15.57 6.73 -2.57
N ARG A 92 16.55 6.90 -1.68
CA ARG A 92 16.77 6.03 -0.51
C ARG A 92 15.62 6.19 0.46
N LEU A 93 15.00 5.10 0.87
CA LEU A 93 13.89 5.08 1.81
C LEU A 93 14.39 5.59 3.17
N THR A 94 13.54 6.32 3.86
CA THR A 94 13.79 6.86 5.20
C THR A 94 12.58 6.61 6.07
N LEU A 95 12.83 6.36 7.36
CA LEU A 95 11.81 6.30 8.40
C LEU A 95 12.20 7.27 9.51
N GLU A 96 11.25 8.08 9.97
CA GLU A 96 11.50 9.17 10.93
C GLU A 96 12.60 10.15 10.46
N GLY A 97 12.83 10.23 9.15
CA GLY A 97 13.78 11.17 8.53
C GLY A 97 15.19 10.65 8.33
N TRP A 98 15.49 9.37 8.56
CA TRP A 98 16.83 8.81 8.36
C TRP A 98 16.82 7.35 7.90
N GLU A 99 18.00 6.80 7.57
CA GLU A 99 18.21 5.54 6.84
C GLU A 99 18.75 4.41 7.74
N GLY A 100 18.15 4.18 8.91
CA GLY A 100 18.61 3.19 9.90
C GLY A 100 18.23 1.73 9.62
N PHE A 101 18.27 1.27 8.37
CA PHE A 101 17.82 -0.09 8.02
C PHE A 101 18.92 -1.13 8.20
N THR A 102 18.53 -2.26 8.77
CA THR A 102 19.42 -3.42 8.95
C THR A 102 18.69 -4.70 8.57
N VAL A 103 19.43 -5.75 8.23
CA VAL A 103 18.89 -7.10 8.10
C VAL A 103 19.52 -8.01 9.13
N ALA A 104 18.71 -8.85 9.76
CA ALA A 104 19.17 -9.90 10.65
C ALA A 104 18.78 -11.27 10.10
N GLU A 105 19.71 -12.22 10.15
CA GLU A 105 19.42 -13.59 9.75
C GLU A 105 18.61 -14.31 10.84
N GLU A 106 17.41 -14.75 10.48
CA GLU A 106 16.48 -15.45 11.37
C GLU A 106 16.66 -16.98 11.29
N GLU A 107 16.82 -17.48 10.06
CA GLU A 107 17.12 -18.87 9.73
C GLU A 107 18.18 -18.90 8.63
N GLU A 108 18.75 -20.07 8.33
CA GLU A 108 19.79 -20.20 7.30
C GLU A 108 19.32 -19.63 5.95
N ASN A 109 19.96 -18.54 5.51
CA ASN A 109 19.61 -17.77 4.31
C ASN A 109 18.22 -17.11 4.32
N VAL A 110 17.58 -16.96 5.48
CA VAL A 110 16.33 -16.23 5.66
C VAL A 110 16.61 -14.97 6.48
N TRP A 111 16.43 -13.82 5.85
CA TRP A 111 16.73 -12.52 6.42
C TRP A 111 15.44 -11.76 6.70
N ALA A 112 15.34 -11.18 7.90
CA ALA A 112 14.29 -10.25 8.24
C ALA A 112 14.84 -8.82 8.24
N LEU A 113 13.99 -7.87 7.84
CA LEU A 113 14.31 -6.45 7.79
C LEU A 113 13.98 -5.80 9.13
N TYR A 114 14.88 -4.97 9.62
CA TYR A 114 14.77 -4.23 10.87
C TYR A 114 15.08 -2.74 10.66
N PHE A 115 14.72 -1.93 11.65
CA PHE A 115 15.07 -0.52 11.72
C PHE A 115 15.73 -0.21 13.05
N ASP A 116 17.03 0.05 13.03
CA ASP A 116 17.81 0.38 14.22
C ASP A 116 17.55 1.80 14.69
N ARG A 117 16.37 2.02 15.28
CA ARG A 117 15.93 3.36 15.70
C ARG A 117 16.89 4.03 16.69
N ASP A 118 17.59 3.24 17.49
CA ASP A 118 18.45 3.72 18.59
C ASP A 118 19.92 3.87 18.17
N ASP A 119 20.29 3.51 16.93
CA ASP A 119 21.65 3.56 16.39
C ASP A 119 22.66 2.77 17.26
N ASP A 120 22.23 1.60 17.75
CA ASP A 120 22.99 0.74 18.66
C ASP A 120 23.32 -0.65 18.08
N GLY A 121 23.09 -0.84 16.78
CA GLY A 121 23.27 -2.12 16.10
C GLY A 121 22.25 -3.18 16.53
N LEU A 122 21.08 -2.77 17.02
CA LEU A 122 20.04 -3.63 17.58
C LEU A 122 20.48 -4.43 18.82
N GLU A 123 21.46 -3.95 19.59
CA GLU A 123 22.12 -4.69 20.69
C GLU A 123 21.11 -5.28 21.68
N ARG A 124 20.02 -4.57 21.94
CA ARG A 124 18.97 -4.97 22.90
C ARG A 124 17.75 -5.64 22.27
N LYS A 125 17.70 -5.71 20.94
CA LYS A 125 16.54 -6.15 20.17
C LYS A 125 16.75 -7.51 19.53
N VAL A 126 17.99 -7.78 19.10
CA VAL A 126 18.37 -8.99 18.39
C VAL A 126 19.43 -9.75 19.18
N LYS A 127 19.39 -11.09 19.15
CA LYS A 127 20.38 -11.91 19.86
C LYS A 127 21.78 -11.67 19.27
N PRO A 128 22.84 -11.51 20.08
CA PRO A 128 24.20 -11.28 19.58
C PRO A 128 24.76 -12.37 18.66
N SER A 129 24.17 -13.57 18.66
CA SER A 129 24.57 -14.68 17.80
C SER A 129 24.07 -14.55 16.35
N LYS A 130 23.12 -13.65 16.09
CA LYS A 130 22.58 -13.45 14.74
C LYS A 130 23.52 -12.58 13.92
N ARG A 131 23.62 -12.88 12.63
CA ARG A 131 24.33 -12.00 11.68
C ARG A 131 23.44 -10.80 11.39
N ILE A 132 23.99 -9.61 11.58
CA ILE A 132 23.33 -8.32 11.32
C ILE A 132 24.16 -7.54 10.31
N MET A 133 23.52 -6.92 9.33
CA MET A 133 24.16 -6.03 8.36
C MET A 133 23.32 -4.78 8.17
N GLU A 134 23.96 -3.62 8.19
CA GLU A 134 23.36 -2.37 7.72
C GLU A 134 23.13 -2.44 6.21
N ILE A 135 21.99 -1.91 5.77
CA ILE A 135 21.62 -1.90 4.36
C ILE A 135 20.96 -0.57 3.99
N GLU A 136 20.97 -0.28 2.69
CA GLU A 136 20.20 0.82 2.11
C GLU A 136 19.02 0.26 1.33
N LEU A 137 17.85 0.89 1.47
CA LEU A 137 16.67 0.56 0.68
C LEU A 137 16.48 1.65 -0.37
N ILE A 138 16.55 1.30 -1.65
CA ILE A 138 16.41 2.25 -2.76
C ILE A 138 15.06 2.01 -3.43
N ARG A 139 14.22 3.05 -3.50
CA ARG A 139 12.95 2.99 -4.24
C ARG A 139 13.24 3.02 -5.73
N LYS A 140 12.83 1.96 -6.44
CA LYS A 140 12.79 1.91 -7.89
C LYS A 140 11.35 1.98 -8.36
N GLU A 141 10.97 3.10 -8.97
CA GLU A 141 9.64 3.24 -9.56
C GLU A 141 9.56 2.39 -10.83
N MET A 142 8.58 1.48 -10.87
CA MET A 142 8.27 0.71 -12.08
C MET A 142 7.67 1.66 -13.11
N ARG A 143 8.11 1.56 -14.36
CA ARG A 143 7.51 2.32 -15.46
C ARG A 143 6.14 1.73 -15.74
N ILE A 144 5.09 2.48 -15.45
CA ILE A 144 3.73 2.18 -15.91
C ILE A 144 3.72 2.41 -17.43
N SER A 145 3.22 1.43 -18.18
CA SER A 145 3.10 1.57 -19.63
C SER A 145 2.02 2.61 -19.98
N LYS A 146 2.11 3.23 -21.17
CA LYS A 146 1.06 4.13 -21.65
C LYS A 146 -0.29 3.41 -21.72
N ASP A 147 -0.28 2.14 -22.13
CA ASP A 147 -1.48 1.32 -22.24
C ASP A 147 -2.13 1.07 -20.87
N GLU A 148 -1.33 0.86 -19.81
CA GLU A 148 -1.84 0.74 -18.43
C GLU A 148 -2.46 2.04 -17.93
N LEU A 149 -1.87 3.20 -18.23
CA LEU A 149 -2.45 4.50 -17.89
C LEU A 149 -3.77 4.73 -18.63
N ASP A 150 -3.79 4.51 -19.96
CA ASP A 150 -4.97 4.69 -20.79
C ASP A 150 -6.11 3.74 -20.38
N MET A 151 -5.80 2.53 -19.89
CA MET A 151 -6.79 1.59 -19.34
C MET A 151 -7.31 2.02 -17.96
N ALA A 152 -6.43 2.46 -17.06
CA ALA A 152 -6.84 2.94 -15.74
C ALA A 152 -7.74 4.17 -15.84
N GLU A 153 -7.43 5.10 -16.75
CA GLU A 153 -8.27 6.26 -17.06
C GLU A 153 -9.64 5.83 -17.60
N GLN A 154 -9.69 4.88 -18.54
CA GLN A 154 -10.95 4.35 -19.06
C GLN A 154 -11.80 3.65 -17.98
N GLU A 155 -11.17 2.90 -17.07
CA GLU A 155 -11.87 2.23 -15.96
C GLU A 155 -12.41 3.24 -14.93
N GLU A 156 -11.67 4.33 -14.66
CA GLU A 156 -12.14 5.42 -13.80
C GLU A 156 -13.32 6.18 -14.43
N GLU A 157 -13.27 6.46 -15.73
CA GLU A 157 -14.38 7.07 -16.49
C GLU A 157 -15.62 6.18 -16.50
N LEU A 158 -15.47 4.87 -16.71
CA LEU A 158 -16.57 3.90 -16.62
C LEU A 158 -17.20 3.92 -15.21
N ARG A 159 -16.37 3.91 -14.16
CA ARG A 159 -16.84 3.94 -12.78
C ARG A 159 -17.59 5.23 -12.43
N LYS A 160 -17.14 6.39 -12.93
CA LYS A 160 -17.86 7.67 -12.76
C LYS A 160 -19.17 7.70 -13.54
N GLY A 161 -19.21 7.09 -14.73
CA GLY A 161 -20.42 7.00 -15.55
C GLY A 161 -21.54 6.18 -14.90
N ASP A 162 -21.18 5.11 -14.17
CA ASP A 162 -22.16 4.29 -13.44
C ASP A 162 -22.78 5.04 -12.23
N ASP A 163 -21.98 5.82 -11.50
CA ASP A 163 -22.47 6.66 -10.37
C ASP A 163 -23.42 7.78 -10.83
N GLU A 164 -23.22 8.37 -12.02
CA GLU A 164 -24.16 9.36 -12.58
C GLU A 164 -25.47 8.73 -13.07
N GLY A 165 -25.44 7.46 -13.49
CA GLY A 165 -26.61 6.71 -13.94
C GLY A 165 -27.61 6.40 -12.82
N ASP A 166 -27.11 5.99 -11.66
CA ASP A 166 -27.95 5.69 -10.49
C ASP A 166 -28.52 6.96 -9.84
N ASN A 167 -27.75 8.05 -9.78
CA ASN A 167 -28.20 9.32 -9.21
C ASN A 167 -29.31 10.00 -10.07
N LYS A 168 -29.37 9.70 -11.38
CA LYS A 168 -30.46 10.12 -12.27
C LYS A 168 -31.74 9.29 -12.08
N LYS A 169 -31.60 8.01 -11.76
CA LYS A 169 -32.72 7.09 -11.49
C LYS A 169 -33.44 7.46 -10.19
N ASP A 170 -32.68 7.72 -9.13
CA ASP A 170 -33.23 8.15 -7.83
C ASP A 170 -33.93 9.52 -7.90
N ARG A 171 -33.46 10.43 -8.76
CA ARG A 171 -34.15 11.71 -9.01
C ARG A 171 -35.46 11.54 -9.79
N GLY A 172 -35.49 10.63 -10.77
CA GLY A 172 -36.69 10.36 -11.57
C GLY A 172 -37.82 9.67 -10.79
N GLU A 173 -37.47 8.83 -9.81
CA GLU A 173 -38.47 8.18 -8.93
C GLU A 173 -39.05 9.16 -7.89
N ASN A 174 -38.22 10.04 -7.31
CA ASN A 174 -38.69 11.06 -6.36
C ASN A 174 -39.60 12.13 -7.01
N GLU A 175 -39.35 12.54 -8.25
CA GLU A 175 -40.23 13.48 -8.96
C GLU A 175 -41.60 12.86 -9.28
N THR A 176 -41.63 11.60 -9.73
CA THR A 176 -42.89 10.92 -10.09
C THR A 176 -43.79 10.58 -8.89
N ASP A 177 -43.22 10.35 -7.71
CA ASP A 177 -44.00 10.17 -6.47
C ASP A 177 -44.54 11.50 -5.92
N SER A 178 -43.78 12.58 -6.02
CA SER A 178 -44.22 13.92 -5.58
C SER A 178 -45.39 14.48 -6.41
N GLU A 179 -45.42 14.20 -7.72
CA GLU A 179 -46.53 14.63 -8.60
C GLU A 179 -47.82 13.83 -8.36
N LYS A 180 -47.71 12.54 -8.01
CA LYS A 180 -48.87 11.70 -7.66
C LYS A 180 -49.48 12.09 -6.32
N GLU A 181 -48.66 12.51 -5.35
CA GLU A 181 -49.15 12.95 -4.03
C GLU A 181 -49.85 14.33 -4.11
N ALA A 182 -49.36 15.23 -4.98
CA ALA A 182 -49.96 16.54 -5.20
C ALA A 182 -51.33 16.49 -5.92
N GLN A 183 -51.58 15.48 -6.76
CA GLN A 183 -52.88 15.30 -7.43
C GLN A 183 -53.93 14.68 -6.51
N LYS A 184 -53.53 13.83 -5.55
CA LYS A 184 -54.46 13.19 -4.60
C LYS A 184 -55.05 14.15 -3.57
N ASN A 185 -54.33 15.24 -3.25
CA ASN A 185 -54.77 16.27 -2.29
C ASN A 185 -55.69 17.36 -2.89
N LYS A 186 -56.05 17.26 -4.18
CA LYS A 186 -56.99 18.21 -4.83
C LYS A 186 -58.41 17.66 -5.00
N GLU A 187 -58.67 16.41 -4.63
CA GLU A 187 -59.98 15.76 -4.76
C GLU A 187 -60.70 15.48 -3.41
N VAL A 188 -60.33 16.19 -2.33
CA VAL A 188 -61.04 16.13 -1.03
C VAL A 188 -61.67 17.47 -0.68
#